data_AF-A0A7X6HWN5-F1
#
_entry.id   AF-A0A7X6HWN5-F1
#
_cell.length_a   1.000
_cell.length_b   1.000
_cell.length_c   1.000
_cell.angle_alpha   90.00
_cell.angle_beta   90.00
_cell.angle_gamma   90.00
#
_symmetry.space_group_name_H-M   'P 1'
#
loop_
_entity.id
_entity.type
_entity.pdbx_description
1 polymer ?
#
loop_
_entity_poly.entity_id
_entity_poly.type
_entity_poly.pdbx_seq_one_letter_code
_entity_poly.pdbx_strand_id
1 'polypeptide(L)'
;MFVIGITGGIGCGKSTAAACLAAMGLPLIDADLISRQVSAPGGPAMPAILKRFGLEILQTCPETFAAAFQDPESSWETTDSWRHLVLDREKLAVRVFNHKNELDDLSRIVHHFVIEEIKRQYQQHLDRKTKALILDVPLPVKEGFLDLVNYVLVIWADETVRIKRLALRGMDEAEARRRMAVQMTEADYQALAQKVIYNNGSREALQEQLSQFAEQVLGERGIRVKRPPVTPPDGSN
;
A
#
# COMPACT_ATOMS: atom_id res chain seq x y z
N MET A 1 3.70 -18.76 -10.61
CA MET A 1 3.33 -17.33 -10.78
C MET A 1 4.60 -16.51 -10.54
N PHE A 2 4.86 -15.51 -11.39
CA PHE A 2 6.01 -14.61 -11.24
C PHE A 2 5.56 -13.28 -10.64
N VAL A 3 6.12 -12.88 -9.50
CA VAL A 3 5.67 -11.69 -8.76
C VAL A 3 6.70 -10.58 -8.88
N ILE A 4 6.25 -9.43 -9.37
CA ILE A 4 7.02 -8.20 -9.44
C ILE A 4 6.59 -7.31 -8.28
N GLY A 5 7.50 -7.09 -7.34
CA GLY A 5 7.33 -6.13 -6.25
C GLY A 5 7.68 -4.72 -6.73
N ILE A 6 6.78 -3.77 -6.58
CA ILE A 6 7.04 -2.35 -6.87
C ILE A 6 7.26 -1.63 -5.54
N THR A 7 8.36 -0.90 -5.45
CA THR A 7 8.65 -0.05 -4.29
C THR A 7 9.45 1.20 -4.67
N GLY A 8 9.78 2.04 -3.69
CA GLY A 8 10.40 3.36 -3.90
C GLY A 8 9.87 4.45 -2.97
N GLY A 9 10.62 5.54 -2.87
CA GLY A 9 10.32 6.64 -1.97
C GLY A 9 8.98 7.35 -2.22
N ILE A 10 8.56 8.15 -1.24
CA ILE A 10 7.40 9.05 -1.37
C ILE A 10 7.62 10.02 -2.54
N GLY A 11 6.59 10.18 -3.39
CA GLY A 11 6.66 11.08 -4.56
C GLY A 11 7.35 10.50 -5.80
N CYS A 12 7.89 9.28 -5.76
CA CYS A 12 8.55 8.67 -6.93
C CYS A 12 7.58 8.19 -8.03
N GLY A 13 6.27 8.10 -7.75
CA GLY A 13 5.27 7.70 -8.75
C GLY A 13 5.03 6.20 -8.86
N LYS A 14 5.23 5.44 -7.76
CA LYS A 14 4.93 3.99 -7.69
C LYS A 14 3.53 3.63 -8.15
N SER A 15 2.50 4.28 -7.58
CA SER A 15 1.11 4.00 -7.94
C SER A 15 0.83 4.27 -9.43
N THR A 16 1.52 5.24 -10.04
CA THR A 16 1.48 5.46 -11.50
C THR A 16 2.09 4.29 -12.25
N ALA A 17 3.26 3.80 -11.83
CA ALA A 17 3.91 2.64 -12.43
C ALA A 17 3.08 1.36 -12.27
N ALA A 18 2.51 1.13 -11.07
CA ALA A 18 1.61 0.02 -10.78
C ALA A 18 0.36 0.07 -11.68
N ALA A 19 -0.25 1.25 -11.85
CA ALA A 19 -1.38 1.44 -12.75
C ALA A 19 -1.03 1.20 -14.22
N CYS A 20 0.16 1.64 -14.67
CA CYS A 20 0.65 1.37 -16.03
C CYS A 20 0.82 -0.14 -16.28
N LEU A 21 1.43 -0.87 -15.34
CA LEU A 21 1.60 -2.32 -15.44
C LEU A 21 0.26 -3.06 -15.33
N ALA A 22 -0.67 -2.57 -14.52
CA ALA A 22 -2.02 -3.10 -14.45
C ALA A 22 -2.79 -2.93 -15.78
N ALA A 23 -2.63 -1.80 -16.45
CA ALA A 23 -3.20 -1.55 -17.77
C ALA A 23 -2.66 -2.51 -18.86
N MET A 24 -1.48 -3.10 -18.65
CA MET A 24 -0.92 -4.16 -19.51
C MET A 24 -1.55 -5.55 -19.26
N GLY A 25 -2.51 -5.64 -18.32
CA GLY A 25 -3.23 -6.86 -17.98
C GLY A 25 -2.62 -7.67 -16.83
N LEU A 26 -1.69 -7.07 -16.06
CA LEU A 26 -1.15 -7.70 -14.86
C LEU A 26 -2.07 -7.40 -13.66
N PRO A 27 -2.52 -8.42 -12.91
CA PRO A 27 -3.22 -8.17 -11.66
C PRO A 27 -2.32 -7.42 -10.67
N LEU A 28 -2.95 -6.64 -9.79
CA LEU A 28 -2.27 -5.78 -8.82
C LEU A 28 -2.82 -6.07 -7.42
N ILE A 29 -1.92 -6.36 -6.49
CA ILE A 29 -2.15 -6.28 -5.05
C ILE A 29 -1.55 -4.95 -4.56
N ASP A 30 -2.39 -4.07 -4.05
CA ASP A 30 -2.01 -2.74 -3.55
C ASP A 30 -2.06 -2.75 -2.02
N ALA A 31 -0.89 -2.70 -1.37
CA ALA A 31 -0.79 -2.75 0.08
C ALA A 31 -1.33 -1.48 0.76
N ASP A 32 -1.28 -0.31 0.11
CA ASP A 32 -1.84 0.93 0.65
C ASP A 32 -3.38 0.87 0.65
N LEU A 33 -3.97 0.31 -0.42
CA LEU A 33 -5.40 0.06 -0.49
C LEU A 33 -5.84 -0.96 0.58
N ILE A 34 -5.11 -2.07 0.70
CA ILE A 34 -5.37 -3.10 1.72
C ILE A 34 -5.29 -2.50 3.12
N SER A 35 -4.26 -1.71 3.42
CA SER A 35 -4.10 -1.04 4.72
C SER A 35 -5.30 -0.17 5.09
N ARG A 36 -5.90 0.53 4.12
CA ARG A 36 -7.13 1.31 4.35
C ARG A 36 -8.35 0.42 4.58
N GLN A 37 -8.45 -0.69 3.86
CA GLN A 37 -9.57 -1.63 3.93
C GLN A 37 -9.57 -2.45 5.22
N VAL A 38 -8.41 -2.88 5.71
CA VAL A 38 -8.35 -3.70 6.93
C VAL A 38 -8.85 -2.96 8.18
N SER A 39 -8.72 -1.63 8.19
CA SER A 39 -9.21 -0.75 9.25
C SER A 39 -10.51 0.01 8.88
N ALA A 40 -11.15 -0.33 7.77
CA ALA A 40 -12.44 0.24 7.38
C ALA A 40 -13.57 -0.45 8.15
N PRO A 41 -14.82 0.06 8.10
CA PRO A 41 -15.96 -0.65 8.67
C PRO A 41 -16.06 -2.08 8.14
N GLY A 42 -16.10 -3.06 9.05
CA GLY A 42 -16.14 -4.49 8.73
C GLY A 42 -14.78 -5.09 8.36
N GLY A 43 -13.72 -4.27 8.41
CA GLY A 43 -12.34 -4.69 8.19
C GLY A 43 -11.81 -5.53 9.35
N PRO A 44 -10.97 -6.54 9.07
CA PRO A 44 -10.52 -7.51 10.07
C PRO A 44 -9.66 -6.92 11.19
N ALA A 45 -9.05 -5.74 11.00
CA ALA A 45 -8.28 -5.09 12.06
C ALA A 45 -9.16 -4.40 13.12
N MET A 46 -10.44 -4.14 12.81
CA MET A 46 -11.33 -3.38 13.70
C MET A 46 -11.44 -3.95 15.11
N PRO A 47 -11.67 -5.26 15.32
CA PRO A 47 -11.76 -5.80 16.68
C PRO A 47 -10.47 -5.64 17.48
N ALA A 48 -9.30 -5.87 16.86
CA ALA A 48 -8.01 -5.73 17.52
C ALA A 48 -7.70 -4.27 17.87
N ILE A 49 -8.06 -3.33 17.00
CA ILE A 49 -7.95 -1.90 17.25
C ILE A 49 -8.85 -1.50 18.43
N LEU A 50 -10.13 -1.90 18.43
CA LEU A 50 -11.07 -1.58 19.51
C LEU A 50 -10.62 -2.14 20.86
N LYS A 51 -10.10 -3.38 20.90
CA LYS A 51 -9.52 -3.96 22.12
C LYS A 51 -8.38 -3.13 22.69
N ARG A 52 -7.52 -2.59 21.82
CA ARG A 52 -6.32 -1.86 22.24
C ARG A 52 -6.59 -0.40 22.60
N PHE A 53 -7.50 0.23 21.87
CA PHE A 53 -7.72 1.68 21.88
C PHE A 53 -9.10 2.09 22.40
N GLY A 54 -9.94 1.13 22.79
CA GLY A 54 -11.27 1.38 23.32
C GLY A 54 -12.25 1.92 22.27
N LEU A 55 -13.38 2.43 22.75
CA LEU A 55 -14.48 2.95 21.93
C LEU A 55 -14.31 4.44 21.61
N GLU A 56 -13.42 5.14 22.30
CA GLU A 56 -13.15 6.58 22.16
C GLU A 56 -12.58 6.98 20.79
N ILE A 57 -12.03 6.00 20.07
CA ILE A 57 -11.50 6.14 18.71
C ILE A 57 -12.55 5.91 17.62
N LEU A 58 -13.82 5.72 17.99
CA LEU A 58 -14.94 5.64 17.06
C LEU A 58 -15.55 7.02 16.79
N GLN A 59 -16.10 7.20 15.59
CA GLN A 59 -16.90 8.38 15.28
C GLN A 59 -18.22 8.38 16.07
N THR A 60 -18.89 7.23 16.09
CA THR A 60 -20.11 6.97 16.84
C THR A 60 -20.11 5.52 17.35
N CYS A 61 -20.74 5.30 18.50
CA CYS A 61 -20.84 3.98 19.11
C CYS A 61 -22.27 3.79 19.66
N PRO A 62 -23.01 2.76 19.21
CA PRO A 62 -24.32 2.45 19.78
C PRO A 62 -24.20 2.03 21.26
N GLU A 63 -25.16 2.45 22.10
CA GLU A 63 -25.19 2.08 23.52
C GLU A 63 -25.21 0.56 23.73
N THR A 64 -25.92 -0.16 22.85
CA THR A 64 -25.98 -1.62 22.86
C THR A 64 -24.62 -2.26 22.63
N PHE A 65 -23.82 -1.70 21.72
CA PHE A 65 -22.46 -2.18 21.49
C PHE A 65 -21.54 -1.79 22.65
N ALA A 66 -21.67 -0.58 23.19
CA ALA A 66 -20.88 -0.14 24.34
C ALA A 66 -21.09 -1.04 25.57
N ALA A 67 -22.34 -1.42 25.85
CA ALA A 67 -22.66 -2.39 26.91
C ALA A 67 -22.04 -3.76 26.64
N ALA A 68 -22.17 -4.28 25.41
CA ALA A 68 -21.57 -5.56 25.03
C ALA A 68 -20.03 -5.53 25.03
N PHE A 69 -19.39 -4.38 24.80
CA PHE A 69 -17.94 -4.25 24.83
C PHE A 69 -17.38 -4.26 26.26
N GLN A 70 -18.17 -3.77 27.24
CA GLN A 70 -17.78 -3.71 28.65
C GLN A 70 -18.06 -5.01 29.41
N ASP A 71 -18.93 -5.87 28.88
CA ASP A 71 -19.28 -7.16 29.47
C ASP A 71 -18.15 -8.19 29.24
N PRO A 72 -17.47 -8.69 30.30
CA PRO A 72 -16.40 -9.68 30.17
C PRO A 72 -16.84 -11.02 29.58
N GLU A 73 -18.12 -11.36 29.67
CA GLU A 73 -18.68 -12.62 29.14
C GLU A 73 -19.13 -12.46 27.66
N SER A 74 -19.10 -11.24 27.14
CA SER A 74 -19.51 -10.95 25.76
C SER A 74 -18.44 -11.38 24.77
N SER A 75 -18.89 -12.07 23.72
CA SER A 75 -18.06 -12.45 22.56
C SER A 75 -18.32 -11.51 21.37
N TRP A 76 -18.43 -10.21 21.63
CA TRP A 76 -18.83 -9.21 20.64
C TRP A 76 -18.00 -9.26 19.36
N GLU A 77 -16.74 -9.68 19.41
CA GLU A 77 -15.84 -9.83 18.26
C GLU A 77 -16.32 -10.88 17.26
N THR A 78 -17.01 -11.91 17.77
CA THR A 78 -17.61 -12.99 16.97
C THR A 78 -19.01 -12.64 16.49
N THR A 79 -19.60 -11.57 17.04
CA THR A 79 -20.86 -11.03 16.57
C THR A 79 -20.60 -10.01 15.46
N ASP A 80 -21.46 -9.94 14.45
CA ASP A 80 -21.33 -8.93 13.39
C ASP A 80 -21.64 -7.49 13.87
N SER A 81 -21.85 -7.29 15.17
CA SER A 81 -22.24 -6.01 15.78
C SER A 81 -21.21 -4.90 15.59
N TRP A 82 -19.92 -5.20 15.47
CA TRP A 82 -18.87 -4.18 15.25
C TRP A 82 -18.68 -3.81 13.77
N ARG A 83 -19.24 -4.57 12.82
CA ARG A 83 -18.91 -4.46 11.39
C ARG A 83 -19.30 -3.12 10.75
N HIS A 84 -20.22 -2.38 11.35
CA HIS A 84 -20.64 -1.08 10.86
C HIS A 84 -19.90 0.09 11.53
N LEU A 85 -19.08 -0.17 12.55
CA LEU A 85 -18.39 0.87 13.31
C LEU A 85 -17.30 1.53 12.46
N VAL A 86 -17.16 2.85 12.64
CA VAL A 86 -16.27 3.70 11.85
C VAL A 86 -15.23 4.35 12.76
N LEU A 87 -13.95 4.20 12.42
CA LEU A 87 -12.85 4.88 13.11
C LEU A 87 -12.90 6.38 12.89
N ASP A 88 -12.70 7.13 13.97
CA ASP A 88 -12.31 8.52 13.94
C ASP A 88 -10.79 8.59 13.71
N ARG A 89 -10.41 8.67 12.43
CA ARG A 89 -9.00 8.62 12.01
C ARG A 89 -8.20 9.81 12.54
N GLU A 90 -8.85 10.97 12.71
CA GLU A 90 -8.19 12.18 13.23
C GLU A 90 -7.90 12.03 14.72
N LYS A 91 -8.90 11.61 15.52
CA LYS A 91 -8.70 11.33 16.95
C LYS A 91 -7.66 10.23 17.17
N LEU A 92 -7.73 9.14 16.40
CA LEU A 92 -6.76 8.06 16.49
C LEU A 92 -5.35 8.56 16.18
N ALA A 93 -5.17 9.36 15.12
CA ALA A 93 -3.89 9.94 14.75
C ALA A 93 -3.32 10.85 15.86
N VAL A 94 -4.12 11.79 16.37
CA VAL A 94 -3.71 12.69 17.46
C VAL A 94 -3.25 11.88 18.68
N ARG A 95 -3.97 10.81 19.02
CA ARG A 95 -3.62 9.94 20.14
C ARG A 95 -2.30 9.21 19.92
N VAL A 96 -2.15 8.49 18.81
CA VAL A 96 -0.96 7.65 18.59
C VAL A 96 0.31 8.46 18.33
N PHE A 97 0.23 9.63 17.68
CA PHE A 97 1.42 10.45 17.41
C PHE A 97 2.01 11.10 18.66
N ASN A 98 1.24 11.20 19.75
CA ASN A 98 1.72 11.66 21.05
C ASN A 98 2.29 10.51 21.92
N HIS A 99 2.11 9.24 21.51
CA HIS A 99 2.45 8.07 22.30
C HIS A 99 3.11 6.99 21.44
N LYS A 100 4.45 6.96 21.43
CA LYS A 100 5.23 6.01 20.62
C LYS A 100 4.77 4.55 20.77
N ASN A 101 4.57 4.08 22.00
CA ASN A 101 4.12 2.71 22.26
C ASN A 101 2.74 2.41 21.64
N GLU A 102 1.85 3.39 21.62
CA GLU A 102 0.53 3.25 20.99
C GLU A 102 0.63 3.24 19.46
N LEU A 103 1.50 4.07 18.89
CA LEU A 103 1.81 4.04 17.45
C LEU A 103 2.39 2.70 17.02
N ASP A 104 3.31 2.14 17.81
CA ASP A 104 3.91 0.83 17.57
C ASP A 104 2.86 -0.28 17.65
N ASP A 105 1.96 -0.23 18.63
CA ASP A 105 0.84 -1.18 18.76
C ASP A 105 -0.13 -1.10 17.58
N LEU A 106 -0.55 0.10 17.18
CA LEU A 106 -1.44 0.29 16.03
C LEU A 106 -0.77 -0.24 14.76
N SER A 107 0.51 0.11 14.56
CA SER A 107 1.27 -0.31 13.38
C SER A 107 1.39 -1.84 13.32
N ARG A 108 1.68 -2.50 14.45
CA ARG A 108 1.75 -3.97 14.55
C ARG A 108 0.41 -4.63 14.23
N ILE A 109 -0.70 -4.10 14.76
CA ILE A 109 -2.04 -4.61 14.48
C ILE A 109 -2.33 -4.50 12.98
N VAL A 110 -2.18 -3.30 12.41
CA VAL A 110 -2.49 -3.06 11.00
C VAL A 110 -1.60 -3.90 10.10
N HIS A 111 -0.28 -3.95 10.35
CA HIS A 111 0.65 -4.75 9.55
C HIS A 111 0.30 -6.23 9.54
N HIS A 112 -0.09 -6.80 10.68
CA HIS A 112 -0.53 -8.20 10.74
C HIS A 112 -1.68 -8.47 9.76
N PHE A 113 -2.75 -7.67 9.81
CA PHE A 113 -3.90 -7.87 8.93
C PHE A 113 -3.62 -7.52 7.46
N VAL A 114 -2.73 -6.56 7.19
CA VAL A 114 -2.28 -6.26 5.83
C VAL A 114 -1.55 -7.46 5.23
N ILE A 115 -0.60 -8.05 5.97
CA ILE A 115 0.17 -9.21 5.51
C ILE A 115 -0.75 -10.40 5.24
N GLU A 116 -1.69 -10.70 6.14
CA GLU A 116 -2.66 -11.78 5.95
C GLU A 116 -3.54 -11.55 4.71
N GLU A 117 -3.99 -10.32 4.47
CA GLU A 117 -4.78 -10.00 3.30
C GLU A 117 -3.97 -10.07 1.99
N ILE A 118 -2.70 -9.64 2.01
CA ILE A 118 -1.77 -9.82 0.87
C ILE A 118 -1.59 -11.31 0.57
N LYS A 119 -1.32 -12.14 1.59
CA LYS A 119 -1.17 -13.60 1.43
C LYS A 119 -2.45 -14.23 0.88
N ARG A 120 -3.63 -13.81 1.38
CA ARG A 120 -4.93 -14.27 0.89
C ARG A 120 -5.13 -13.96 -0.59
N GLN A 121 -4.89 -12.71 -1.01
CA GLN A 121 -5.01 -12.32 -2.42
C GLN A 121 -3.96 -13.01 -3.31
N TYR A 122 -2.73 -13.14 -2.83
CA TYR A 122 -1.67 -13.89 -3.49
C TYR A 122 -2.09 -15.35 -3.76
N GLN A 123 -2.63 -16.03 -2.75
CA GLN A 123 -3.12 -17.40 -2.89
C GLN A 123 -4.26 -17.50 -3.91
N GLN A 124 -5.21 -16.55 -3.90
CA GLN A 124 -6.27 -16.51 -4.91
C GLN A 124 -5.73 -16.40 -6.35
N HIS A 125 -4.63 -15.66 -6.54
CA HIS A 125 -3.98 -15.58 -7.84
C HIS A 125 -3.26 -16.87 -8.24
N LEU A 126 -2.65 -17.58 -7.28
CA LEU A 126 -2.10 -18.92 -7.51
C LEU A 126 -3.19 -19.90 -7.96
N ASP A 127 -4.33 -19.93 -7.25
CA ASP A 127 -5.44 -20.83 -7.54
C ASP A 127 -6.05 -20.58 -8.93
N ARG A 128 -6.11 -19.30 -9.33
CA ARG A 128 -6.52 -18.85 -10.68
C ARG A 128 -5.48 -19.12 -11.77
N LYS A 129 -4.33 -19.72 -11.44
CA LYS A 129 -3.21 -19.98 -12.35
C LYS A 129 -2.68 -18.69 -13.03
N THR A 130 -2.69 -17.59 -12.27
CA THR A 130 -2.15 -16.31 -12.72
C THR A 130 -0.66 -16.48 -13.06
N LYS A 131 -0.26 -16.03 -14.25
CA LYS A 131 1.14 -16.19 -14.71
C LYS A 131 2.07 -15.17 -14.05
N ALA A 132 1.65 -13.91 -13.98
CA ALA A 132 2.40 -12.82 -13.35
C ALA A 132 1.49 -11.90 -12.53
N LEU A 133 2.05 -11.29 -11.48
CA LEU A 133 1.33 -10.48 -10.49
C LEU A 133 2.21 -9.28 -10.09
N ILE A 134 1.59 -8.13 -9.88
CA ILE A 134 2.23 -6.95 -9.27
C ILE A 134 1.86 -6.88 -7.80
N LEU A 135 2.85 -6.62 -6.95
CA LEU A 135 2.68 -6.31 -5.53
C LEU A 135 3.25 -4.91 -5.26
N ASP A 136 2.39 -3.90 -5.11
CA ASP A 136 2.80 -2.52 -4.82
C ASP A 136 2.84 -2.30 -3.30
N VAL A 137 4.04 -1.99 -2.77
CA VAL A 137 4.26 -1.74 -1.35
C VAL A 137 5.05 -0.44 -1.14
N PRO A 138 4.56 0.47 -0.27
CA PRO A 138 5.20 1.75 0.00
C PRO A 138 6.63 1.62 0.53
N LEU A 139 6.88 0.63 1.38
CA LEU A 139 8.16 0.35 2.00
C LEU A 139 8.43 -1.16 1.97
N PRO A 140 9.57 -1.62 1.46
CA PRO A 140 9.84 -3.04 1.33
C PRO A 140 10.09 -3.65 2.72
N VAL A 141 9.26 -4.63 3.09
CA VAL A 141 9.37 -5.39 4.35
C VAL A 141 9.74 -6.83 4.06
N LYS A 142 10.33 -7.52 5.03
CA LYS A 142 10.73 -8.93 4.84
C LYS A 142 9.52 -9.83 4.60
N GLU A 143 8.57 -9.81 5.53
CA GLU A 143 7.35 -10.62 5.46
C GLU A 143 6.21 -9.82 4.79
N GLY A 144 5.50 -10.46 3.86
CA GLY A 144 4.44 -9.83 3.07
C GLY A 144 4.94 -9.00 1.88
N PHE A 145 6.25 -9.03 1.60
CA PHE A 145 6.81 -8.42 0.40
C PHE A 145 8.03 -9.19 -0.11
N LEU A 146 9.21 -9.07 0.53
CA LEU A 146 10.45 -9.68 0.00
C LEU A 146 10.38 -11.21 -0.07
N ASP A 147 9.59 -11.84 0.80
CA ASP A 147 9.31 -13.28 0.80
C ASP A 147 8.36 -13.75 -0.32
N LEU A 148 7.56 -12.84 -0.89
CA LEU A 148 6.57 -13.15 -1.92
C LEU A 148 7.00 -12.76 -3.34
N VAL A 149 7.94 -11.82 -3.47
CA VAL A 149 8.37 -11.26 -4.76
C VAL A 149 9.50 -12.09 -5.38
N ASN A 150 9.48 -12.22 -6.71
CA ASN A 150 10.59 -12.80 -7.47
C ASN A 150 11.49 -11.73 -8.08
N TYR A 151 10.98 -10.50 -8.18
CA TYR A 151 11.66 -9.38 -8.82
C TYR A 151 11.23 -8.06 -8.19
N VAL A 152 12.17 -7.31 -7.66
CA VAL A 152 11.97 -5.98 -7.07
C VAL A 152 12.28 -4.92 -8.13
N LEU A 153 11.24 -4.21 -8.53
CA LEU A 153 11.29 -3.02 -9.37
C LEU A 153 11.19 -1.77 -8.48
N VAL A 154 12.27 -0.99 -8.42
CA VAL A 154 12.27 0.30 -7.72
C VAL A 154 11.92 1.40 -8.71
N ILE A 155 10.91 2.20 -8.37
CA ILE A 155 10.63 3.47 -9.05
C ILE A 155 11.27 4.57 -8.24
N TRP A 156 12.19 5.30 -8.87
CA TRP A 156 12.91 6.39 -8.23
C TRP A 156 12.69 7.71 -8.96
N ALA A 157 12.79 8.83 -8.24
CA ALA A 157 12.81 10.16 -8.84
C ALA A 157 13.70 11.05 -7.99
N ASP A 158 14.27 12.08 -8.60
CA ASP A 158 15.14 13.03 -7.93
C ASP A 158 14.33 13.79 -6.88
N GLU A 159 15.00 14.21 -5.81
CA GLU A 159 14.37 14.91 -4.68
C GLU A 159 13.58 16.14 -5.13
N THR A 160 14.14 16.93 -6.05
CA THR A 160 13.50 18.14 -6.58
C THR A 160 12.20 17.82 -7.34
N VAL A 161 12.15 16.71 -8.08
CA VAL A 161 10.96 16.23 -8.78
C VAL A 161 9.92 15.74 -7.77
N ARG A 162 10.35 14.98 -6.75
CA ARG A 162 9.48 14.45 -5.70
C ARG A 162 8.82 15.57 -4.89
N ILE A 163 9.58 16.59 -4.49
CA ILE A 163 9.06 17.77 -3.77
C ILE A 163 8.00 18.47 -4.61
N LYS A 164 8.28 18.77 -5.89
CA LYS A 164 7.30 19.39 -6.81
C LYS A 164 6.01 18.58 -6.91
N ARG A 165 6.11 17.25 -7.06
CA ARG A 165 4.94 16.35 -7.12
C ARG A 165 4.14 16.32 -5.83
N LEU A 166 4.80 16.39 -4.68
CA LEU A 166 4.14 16.42 -3.38
C LEU A 166 3.45 17.77 -3.13
N ALA A 167 4.06 18.87 -3.54
CA ALA A 167 3.44 20.19 -3.50
C ALA A 167 2.13 20.25 -4.31
N LEU A 168 2.10 19.66 -5.51
CA LEU A 168 0.87 19.53 -6.32
C LEU A 168 -0.23 18.71 -5.64
N ARG A 169 0.11 17.90 -4.63
CA ARG A 169 -0.83 17.13 -3.81
C ARG A 169 -1.19 17.82 -2.50
N GLY A 170 -0.85 19.11 -2.36
CA GLY A 170 -1.14 19.92 -1.18
C GLY A 170 -0.21 19.68 0.00
N MET A 171 0.97 19.08 -0.21
CA MET A 171 1.95 18.86 0.85
C MET A 171 2.98 19.98 0.88
N ASP A 172 3.15 20.60 2.05
CA ASP A 172 4.21 21.59 2.30
C ASP A 172 5.62 20.99 2.15
N GLU A 173 6.60 21.80 1.73
CA GLU A 173 7.97 21.33 1.48
C GLU A 173 8.64 20.82 2.76
N ALA A 174 8.48 21.50 3.90
CA ALA A 174 9.08 21.05 5.15
C ALA A 174 8.49 19.70 5.57
N GLU A 175 7.18 19.51 5.39
CA GLU A 175 6.53 18.24 5.62
C GLU A 175 7.02 17.13 4.66
N ALA A 176 7.16 17.45 3.37
CA ALA A 176 7.70 16.51 2.39
C ALA A 176 9.11 16.04 2.77
N ARG A 177 10.00 16.97 3.14
CA ARG A 177 11.37 16.67 3.59
C ARG A 177 11.38 15.81 4.84
N ARG A 178 10.54 16.12 5.84
CA ARG A 178 10.39 15.29 7.06
C ARG A 178 10.01 13.86 6.73
N ARG A 179 9.05 13.65 5.82
CA ARG A 179 8.63 12.31 5.39
C ARG A 179 9.70 11.57 4.59
N MET A 180 10.47 12.27 3.76
CA MET A 180 11.58 11.65 3.03
C MET A 180 12.70 11.19 3.97
N ALA A 181 13.00 11.98 5.01
CA ALA A 181 14.10 11.71 5.95
C ALA A 181 13.91 10.44 6.80
N VAL A 182 12.66 10.00 7.00
CA VAL A 182 12.35 8.77 7.78
C VAL A 182 12.28 7.51 6.90
N GLN A 183 12.41 7.65 5.58
CA GLN A 183 12.43 6.53 4.64
C GLN A 183 13.86 6.05 4.38
N MET A 184 13.96 4.86 3.78
CA MET A 184 15.23 4.32 3.28
C MET A 184 15.90 5.28 2.28
N THR A 185 17.24 5.27 2.24
CA THR A 185 18.00 6.08 1.29
C THR A 185 17.88 5.54 -0.13
N GLU A 186 18.29 6.32 -1.14
CA GLU A 186 18.36 5.82 -2.52
C GLU A 186 19.19 4.54 -2.62
N ALA A 187 20.38 4.55 -1.99
CA ALA A 187 21.29 3.42 -2.01
C ALA A 187 20.65 2.16 -1.40
N ASP A 188 19.90 2.32 -0.30
CA ASP A 188 19.19 1.20 0.33
C ASP A 188 18.11 0.62 -0.59
N TYR A 189 17.34 1.47 -1.29
CA TYR A 189 16.37 1.00 -2.28
C TYR A 189 17.06 0.30 -3.45
N GLN A 190 18.14 0.86 -3.98
CA GLN A 190 18.89 0.27 -5.08
C GLN A 190 19.47 -1.09 -4.71
N ALA A 191 19.94 -1.27 -3.46
CA ALA A 191 20.47 -2.53 -2.98
C ALA A 191 19.43 -3.67 -2.96
N LEU A 192 18.14 -3.34 -2.83
CA LEU A 192 17.04 -4.31 -2.92
C LEU A 192 16.60 -4.59 -4.36
N ALA A 193 16.88 -3.67 -5.28
CA ALA A 193 16.32 -3.69 -6.62
C ALA A 193 17.02 -4.69 -7.53
N GLN A 194 16.24 -5.36 -8.38
CA GLN A 194 16.79 -5.99 -9.58
C GLN A 194 16.77 -5.01 -10.77
N LYS A 195 15.84 -4.05 -10.77
CA LYS A 195 15.82 -2.92 -11.70
C LYS A 195 15.37 -1.66 -11.00
N VAL A 196 16.01 -0.55 -11.36
CA VAL A 196 15.57 0.81 -11.02
C VAL A 196 15.07 1.47 -12.30
N ILE A 197 13.89 2.09 -12.22
CA ILE A 197 13.33 2.96 -13.26
C ILE A 197 13.27 4.38 -12.72
N TYR A 198 13.93 5.31 -13.41
CA TYR A 198 13.96 6.72 -13.04
C TYR A 198 12.78 7.46 -13.67
N ASN A 199 11.88 7.93 -12.82
CA ASN A 199 10.66 8.66 -13.15
C ASN A 199 10.86 10.18 -12.98
N ASN A 200 11.87 10.73 -13.66
CA ASN A 200 12.16 12.17 -13.67
C ASN A 200 11.46 12.91 -14.82
N GLY A 201 11.04 12.18 -15.86
CA GLY A 201 10.44 12.72 -17.07
C GLY A 201 8.90 12.75 -17.05
N SER A 202 8.32 12.70 -18.24
CA SER A 202 6.88 12.67 -18.44
C SER A 202 6.27 11.30 -18.14
N ARG A 203 4.93 11.25 -18.05
CA ARG A 203 4.18 10.02 -17.85
C ARG A 203 4.39 9.03 -19.01
N GLU A 204 4.49 9.54 -20.23
CA GLU A 204 4.73 8.76 -21.44
C GLU A 204 6.13 8.12 -21.42
N ALA A 205 7.14 8.88 -20.98
CA ALA A 205 8.50 8.36 -20.81
C ALA A 205 8.55 7.23 -19.77
N LEU A 206 7.81 7.35 -18.67
CA LEU A 206 7.67 6.29 -17.68
C LEU A 206 6.94 5.06 -18.27
N GLN A 207 5.84 5.29 -19.00
CA GLN A 207 5.05 4.22 -19.62
C GLN A 207 5.87 3.43 -20.64
N GLU A 208 6.71 4.10 -21.43
CA GLU A 208 7.61 3.45 -22.39
C GLU A 208 8.67 2.60 -21.65
N GLN A 209 9.32 3.15 -20.62
CA GLN A 209 10.29 2.40 -19.80
C GLN A 209 9.65 1.15 -19.15
N LEU A 210 8.42 1.26 -18.65
CA LEU A 210 7.68 0.14 -18.06
C LEU A 210 7.26 -0.90 -19.11
N SER A 211 6.91 -0.46 -20.32
CA SER A 211 6.56 -1.36 -21.42
C SER A 211 7.76 -2.20 -21.83
N GLN A 212 8.92 -1.55 -22.04
CA GLN A 212 10.18 -2.23 -22.35
C GLN A 212 10.60 -3.19 -21.24
N PHE A 213 10.49 -2.75 -19.98
CA PHE A 213 10.74 -3.60 -18.82
C PHE A 213 9.83 -4.83 -18.81
N ALA A 214 8.52 -4.66 -19.01
CA ALA A 214 7.56 -5.75 -18.99
C ALA A 214 7.82 -6.72 -20.15
N GLU A 215 8.05 -6.23 -21.36
CA GLU A 215 8.39 -7.06 -22.52
C GLU A 215 9.67 -7.87 -22.30
N GLN A 216 10.71 -7.26 -21.73
CA GLN A 216 11.96 -7.95 -21.42
C GLN A 216 11.73 -9.02 -20.33
N VAL A 217 11.30 -8.61 -19.14
CA VAL A 217 11.26 -9.50 -17.96
C VAL A 217 10.19 -10.57 -18.09
N LEU A 218 9.00 -10.22 -18.60
CA LEU A 218 7.89 -11.17 -18.73
C LEU A 218 7.98 -11.95 -20.05
N GLY A 219 8.46 -11.33 -21.13
CA GLY A 219 8.65 -12.00 -22.43
C GLY A 219 9.70 -13.12 -22.38
N GLU A 220 10.83 -12.91 -21.70
CA GLU A 220 11.83 -13.96 -21.43
C GLU A 220 11.23 -15.19 -20.71
N ARG A 221 10.11 -15.00 -20.01
CA ARG A 221 9.40 -16.05 -19.26
C ARG A 221 8.18 -16.60 -20.02
N GLY A 222 8.00 -16.23 -21.28
CA GLY A 222 6.86 -16.64 -22.11
C GLY A 222 5.51 -16.07 -21.66
N ILE A 223 5.52 -14.99 -20.87
CA ILE A 223 4.33 -14.31 -20.37
C ILE A 223 4.04 -13.13 -21.30
N ARG A 224 2.94 -13.20 -22.06
CA ARG A 224 2.52 -12.11 -22.94
C ARG A 224 1.85 -11.01 -22.11
N VAL A 225 2.31 -9.77 -22.30
CA VAL A 225 1.67 -8.56 -21.79
C VAL A 225 0.95 -7.82 -22.91
N LYS A 226 -0.14 -7.13 -22.57
CA LYS A 226 -0.79 -6.22 -23.51
C LYS A 226 0.05 -4.95 -23.60
N ARG A 227 0.16 -4.37 -24.80
CA ARG A 227 0.69 -3.02 -24.93
C ARG A 227 -0.29 -2.07 -24.24
N PRO A 228 0.15 -1.18 -23.35
CA PRO A 228 -0.77 -0.27 -22.69
C PRO A 228 -1.40 0.65 -23.76
N PRO A 229 -2.67 1.05 -23.61
CA PRO A 229 -3.25 2.07 -24.48
C PRO A 229 -2.39 3.33 -24.41
N VAL A 230 -2.14 3.97 -25.55
CA VAL A 230 -1.55 5.31 -25.58
C VAL A 230 -2.56 6.22 -24.91
N THR A 231 -2.32 6.59 -23.65
CA THR A 231 -3.12 7.63 -23.01
C THR A 231 -2.88 8.91 -23.81
N PRO A 232 -3.93 9.61 -24.29
CA PRO A 232 -3.74 10.96 -24.82
C PRO A 232 -3.05 11.80 -23.74
N PRO A 233 -2.21 12.79 -24.11
CA PRO A 233 -1.70 13.73 -23.13
C PRO A 233 -2.90 14.34 -22.41
N ASP A 234 -2.96 14.17 -21.09
CA ASP A 234 -4.07 14.62 -20.25
C ASP A 234 -4.30 16.11 -20.51
N GLY A 235 -5.36 16.42 -21.25
CA GLY A 235 -5.98 17.73 -21.24
C GLY A 235 -6.88 17.81 -20.01
N SER A 236 -6.48 18.67 -19.06
CA SER A 236 -7.33 19.38 -18.09
C SER A 236 -8.32 18.57 -17.23
N ASN A 237 -8.06 18.51 -15.92
CA ASN A 237 -8.73 19.38 -14.92
C ASN A 237 -8.03 19.31 -13.57
#